data_AF-A0A060JAM9-F1
#
_entry.id   AF-A0A060JAM9-F1
#
_cell.length_a   1.000
_cell.length_b   1.000
_cell.length_c   1.000
_cell.angle_alpha   90.00
_cell.angle_beta   90.00
_cell.angle_gamma   90.00
#
_symmetry.space_group_name_H-M   'P 1'
#
loop_
_entity.id
_entity.type
_entity.pdbx_description
1 polymer ?
#
loop_
_entity_poly.entity_id
_entity_poly.type
_entity_poly.pdbx_seq_one_letter_code
_entity_poly.pdbx_strand_id
1 'polypeptide(L)'
;MLRSRPSDPLGSSFSVLGAKDKQLTGAATELELALTKKKIAHDIKEYPDTGHAFMNPYQAGGPVFGTLLRITGAKPNPNAAADAWSRIEKFFGEHLH
;
A
#
# COMPACT_ATOMS: atom_id res chain seq x y z
N MET A 1 -32.27 14.87 -22.11
CA MET A 1 -32.45 13.46 -21.69
C MET A 1 -31.26 13.10 -20.81
N LEU A 2 -31.37 13.26 -19.48
CA LEU A 2 -30.30 12.93 -18.54
C LEU A 2 -30.29 11.42 -18.33
N ARG A 3 -29.24 10.73 -18.79
CA ARG A 3 -28.97 9.36 -18.36
C ARG A 3 -28.54 9.43 -16.89
N SER A 4 -29.38 8.91 -16.00
CA SER A 4 -29.00 8.66 -14.61
C SER A 4 -27.76 7.77 -14.59
N ARG A 5 -26.66 8.26 -14.00
CA ARG A 5 -25.51 7.41 -13.67
C ARG A 5 -26.00 6.31 -12.71
N PRO A 6 -25.66 5.04 -12.94
CA PRO A 6 -25.77 4.03 -11.90
C PRO A 6 -25.04 4.53 -10.66
N SER A 7 -25.56 4.24 -9.47
CA SER A 7 -24.89 4.56 -8.20
C SER A 7 -23.45 4.04 -8.25
N ASP A 8 -22.47 4.94 -8.40
CA ASP A 8 -21.07 4.57 -8.32
C ASP A 8 -20.87 3.86 -6.98
N PRO A 9 -20.40 2.60 -6.94
CA PRO A 9 -19.98 2.01 -5.69
C PRO A 9 -18.92 2.95 -5.10
N LEU A 10 -18.97 3.18 -3.78
CA LEU A 10 -17.89 3.89 -3.07
C LEU A 10 -16.57 3.29 -3.59
N GLY A 11 -15.79 4.07 -4.34
CA GLY A 11 -14.77 3.54 -5.26
C GLY A 11 -13.79 2.57 -4.60
N SER A 12 -13.15 1.71 -5.40
CA SER A 12 -12.24 0.68 -4.87
C SER A 12 -11.00 1.27 -4.21
N SER A 13 -10.45 0.58 -3.22
CA SER A 13 -9.24 0.98 -2.49
C SER A 13 -8.15 -0.09 -2.60
N PHE A 14 -6.90 0.34 -2.65
CA PHE A 14 -5.73 -0.55 -2.70
C PHE A 14 -4.67 -0.08 -1.72
N SER A 15 -3.99 -1.01 -1.02
CA SER A 15 -2.87 -0.68 -0.13
C SER A 15 -1.88 -1.83 0.02
N VAL A 16 -0.59 -1.49 0.04
CA VAL A 16 0.52 -2.39 0.37
C VAL A 16 1.26 -1.87 1.60
N LEU A 17 1.49 -2.75 2.57
CA LEU A 17 2.01 -2.40 3.90
C LEU A 17 3.16 -3.34 4.29
N GLY A 18 4.06 -2.87 5.15
CA GLY A 18 5.12 -3.69 5.71
C GLY A 18 4.90 -3.99 7.18
N ALA A 19 4.86 -5.27 7.56
CA ALA A 19 4.57 -5.68 8.95
C ALA A 19 5.65 -5.24 9.95
N LYS A 20 6.87 -4.96 9.48
CA LYS A 20 7.98 -4.43 10.30
C LYS A 20 7.98 -2.90 10.34
N ASP A 21 7.02 -2.23 9.70
CA ASP A 21 6.84 -0.78 9.82
C ASP A 21 6.17 -0.43 11.15
N LYS A 22 6.98 0.04 12.10
CA LYS A 22 6.49 0.45 13.42
C LYS A 22 5.57 1.68 13.36
N GLN A 23 5.58 2.45 12.28
CA GLN A 23 4.67 3.59 12.12
C GLN A 23 3.24 3.15 11.78
N LEU A 24 3.08 1.95 11.23
CA LEU A 24 1.82 1.43 10.69
C LEU A 24 1.40 0.12 11.37
N THR A 25 1.82 -0.09 12.62
CA THR A 25 1.48 -1.30 13.37
C THR A 25 -0.04 -1.42 13.52
N GLY A 26 -0.62 -2.50 12.98
CA GLY A 26 -2.07 -2.77 13.01
C GLY A 26 -2.89 -2.04 11.93
N ALA A 27 -2.26 -1.21 11.10
CA ALA A 27 -2.95 -0.40 10.10
C ALA A 27 -3.64 -1.26 9.02
N ALA A 28 -3.07 -2.40 8.65
CA ALA A 28 -3.68 -3.31 7.67
C ALA A 28 -5.07 -3.77 8.13
N THR A 29 -5.15 -4.31 9.34
CA THR A 29 -6.39 -4.79 9.95
C THR A 29 -7.38 -3.64 10.17
N GLU A 30 -6.93 -2.50 10.68
CA GLU A 30 -7.80 -1.36 10.93
C GLU A 30 -8.44 -0.85 9.63
N LEU A 31 -7.63 -0.74 8.57
CA LEU A 31 -8.08 -0.30 7.26
C LEU A 31 -9.05 -1.31 6.62
N GLU A 32 -8.75 -2.61 6.70
CA GLU A 32 -9.60 -3.68 6.19
C GLU A 32 -10.98 -3.66 6.84
N LEU A 33 -11.02 -3.53 8.18
CA LEU A 33 -12.27 -3.43 8.93
C LEU A 33 -13.07 -2.18 8.54
N ALA A 34 -12.41 -1.03 8.39
CA ALA A 34 -13.06 0.23 8.04
C ALA A 34 -13.66 0.19 6.62
N LEU A 35 -12.93 -0.36 5.65
CA LEU A 35 -13.38 -0.48 4.26
C LEU A 35 -14.48 -1.54 4.11
N THR A 36 -14.34 -2.68 4.78
CA THR A 36 -15.37 -3.72 4.86
C THR A 36 -16.68 -3.17 5.42
N LYS A 37 -16.62 -2.43 6.54
CA LYS A 37 -17.81 -1.81 7.16
C LYS A 37 -18.52 -0.84 6.21
N LYS A 38 -17.76 -0.14 5.36
CA LYS A 38 -18.28 0.80 4.35
C LYS A 38 -18.69 0.13 3.05
N LYS A 39 -18.53 -1.20 2.92
CA LYS A 39 -18.76 -1.96 1.68
C LYS A 39 -17.98 -1.41 0.49
N ILE A 40 -16.77 -0.92 0.76
CA ILE A 40 -15.82 -0.50 -0.27
C ILE A 40 -15.05 -1.73 -0.72
N ALA A 41 -14.98 -1.99 -2.02
CA ALA A 41 -14.11 -3.04 -2.56
C ALA A 41 -12.65 -2.68 -2.26
N HIS A 42 -11.87 -3.62 -1.72
CA HIS A 42 -10.49 -3.34 -1.35
C HIS A 42 -9.56 -4.54 -1.51
N ASP A 43 -8.30 -4.25 -1.83
CA ASP A 43 -7.18 -5.19 -1.78
C ASP A 43 -6.09 -4.60 -0.88
N ILE A 44 -5.88 -5.24 0.28
CA ILE A 44 -4.85 -4.87 1.24
C ILE A 44 -3.86 -6.01 1.34
N LYS A 45 -2.59 -5.70 1.12
CA LYS A 45 -1.49 -6.66 1.21
C LYS A 45 -0.46 -6.21 2.23
N GLU A 46 -0.27 -7.00 3.27
CA GLU A 46 0.82 -6.82 4.23
C GLU A 46 1.95 -7.84 3.97
N TYR A 47 3.20 -7.37 3.96
CA TYR A 47 4.38 -8.22 3.78
C TYR A 47 5.15 -8.38 5.11
N PRO A 48 5.31 -9.62 5.62
CA PRO A 48 5.83 -9.88 6.97
C PRO A 48 7.28 -9.43 7.17
N ASP A 49 8.08 -9.45 6.09
CA ASP A 49 9.53 -9.18 6.14
C ASP A 49 9.93 -7.81 5.62
N THR A 50 8.98 -6.88 5.53
CA THR A 50 9.24 -5.53 5.01
C THR A 50 8.91 -4.47 6.05
N GLY A 51 9.73 -3.42 6.09
CA GLY A 51 9.46 -2.22 6.88
C GLY A 51 9.08 -1.06 5.97
N HIS A 52 9.17 0.16 6.51
CA HIS A 52 8.87 1.37 5.77
C HIS A 52 9.68 1.47 4.46
N ALA A 53 9.10 2.06 3.42
CA ALA A 53 9.80 2.32 2.14
C ALA A 53 10.52 1.10 1.51
N PHE A 54 9.99 -0.12 1.69
CA PHE A 54 10.60 -1.35 1.15
C PHE A 54 10.62 -1.41 -0.37
N MET A 55 9.75 -0.65 -1.03
CA MET A 55 9.67 -0.55 -2.48
C MET A 55 10.80 0.30 -3.07
N ASN A 56 11.50 1.10 -2.25
CA ASN A 56 12.53 2.00 -2.71
C ASN A 56 13.89 1.27 -2.79
N PRO A 57 14.53 1.16 -3.96
CA PRO A 57 15.86 0.55 -4.09
C PRO A 57 16.93 1.36 -3.36
N TYR A 58 16.75 2.69 -3.30
CA TYR A 58 17.61 3.62 -2.57
C TYR A 58 16.75 4.44 -1.61
N GLN A 59 17.18 4.51 -0.35
CA GLN A 59 16.49 5.30 0.67
C GLN A 59 16.88 6.77 0.55
N ALA A 60 15.89 7.66 0.58
CA ALA A 60 16.10 9.10 0.62
C ALA A 60 16.64 9.56 1.99
N GLY A 61 17.09 10.82 2.10
CA GLY A 61 17.50 11.42 3.38
C GLY A 61 19.01 11.63 3.56
N GLY A 62 19.84 11.40 2.54
CA GLY A 62 21.28 11.62 2.63
C GLY A 62 21.98 10.71 3.66
N PRO A 63 23.27 10.95 3.95
CA PRO A 63 24.08 10.03 4.75
C PRO A 63 23.63 9.87 6.20
N VAL A 64 23.01 10.90 6.80
CA VAL A 64 22.60 10.89 8.22
C VAL A 64 21.18 10.35 8.37
N PHE A 65 20.19 10.99 7.75
CA PHE A 65 18.78 10.58 7.86
C PHE A 65 18.50 9.26 7.14
N GLY A 66 19.11 9.02 5.98
CA GLY A 66 18.95 7.76 5.25
C GLY A 66 19.52 6.55 6.02
N THR A 67 20.62 6.73 6.74
CA THR A 67 21.19 5.69 7.61
C THR A 67 20.27 5.39 8.78
N LEU A 68 19.72 6.42 9.43
CA LEU A 68 18.76 6.25 10.52
C LEU A 68 17.53 5.46 10.05
N LEU A 69 16.93 5.84 8.92
CA LEU A 69 15.78 5.15 8.33
C LEU A 69 16.08 3.66 8.07
N ARG A 70 17.26 3.36 7.54
CA ARG A 70 17.69 1.98 7.25
C ARG A 70 17.88 1.15 8.52
N ILE A 71 18.39 1.75 9.59
CA ILE A 71 18.52 1.09 10.90
C ILE A 71 17.15 0.82 11.51
N THR A 72 16.20 1.74 11.36
CA THR A 72 14.84 1.59 11.91
C THR A 72 13.94 0.65 11.11
N GLY A 73 14.45 0.02 10.04
CA GLY A 73 13.74 -1.01 9.29
C GLY A 73 13.35 -0.62 7.86
N ALA A 74 13.68 0.59 7.41
CA ALA A 74 13.44 1.00 6.03
C ALA A 74 14.49 0.42 5.09
N LYS A 75 14.25 -0.82 4.67
CA LYS A 75 15.19 -1.60 3.83
C LYS A 75 14.49 -2.03 2.54
N PRO A 76 15.18 -1.94 1.39
CA PRO A 76 14.65 -2.47 0.14
C PRO A 76 14.34 -3.97 0.26
N ASN A 77 13.20 -4.39 -0.28
CA ASN A 77 12.87 -5.80 -0.47
C ASN A 77 12.41 -6.00 -1.92
N PRO A 78 13.33 -6.42 -2.83
CA PRO A 78 13.02 -6.51 -4.26
C PRO A 78 11.86 -7.45 -4.59
N ASN A 79 11.73 -8.56 -3.86
CA ASN A 79 10.68 -9.55 -4.10
C ASN A 79 9.30 -9.00 -3.73
N ALA A 80 9.19 -8.40 -2.54
CA ALA A 80 7.95 -7.76 -2.11
C ALA A 80 7.64 -6.53 -2.98
N ALA A 81 8.66 -5.78 -3.39
CA ALA A 81 8.50 -4.62 -4.28
C ALA A 81 7.95 -5.03 -5.65
N ALA A 82 8.43 -6.13 -6.23
CA ALA A 82 7.94 -6.65 -7.51
C ALA A 82 6.46 -7.08 -7.43
N ASP A 83 6.08 -7.81 -6.38
CA ASP A 83 4.67 -8.18 -6.15
C ASP A 83 3.79 -6.93 -5.94
N ALA A 84 4.26 -5.97 -5.14
CA ALA A 84 3.54 -4.74 -4.87
C ALA A 84 3.33 -3.91 -6.15
N TRP A 85 4.36 -3.77 -7.01
CA TRP A 85 4.23 -3.09 -8.30
C TRP A 85 3.24 -3.77 -9.23
N SER A 86 3.30 -5.10 -9.35
CA SER A 86 2.33 -5.87 -10.15
C SER A 86 0.89 -5.63 -9.71
N ARG A 87 0.64 -5.57 -8.39
CA ARG A 87 -0.68 -5.26 -7.83
C ARG A 87 -1.13 -3.82 -8.11
N ILE A 88 -0.22 -2.85 -8.00
CA ILE A 88 -0.49 -1.44 -8.32
C ILE A 88 -0.89 -1.29 -9.79
N GLU A 89 -0.11 -1.89 -10.70
CA GLU A 89 -0.38 -1.84 -12.14
C GLU A 89 -1.72 -2.48 -12.48
N LYS A 90 -2.02 -3.64 -11.88
CA LYS A 90 -3.32 -4.29 -12.03
C LYS A 90 -4.46 -3.39 -11.54
N PHE A 91 -4.34 -2.82 -10.35
CA PHE A 91 -5.36 -1.95 -9.79
C PHE A 91 -5.63 -0.74 -10.69
N PHE A 92 -4.58 -0.07 -11.17
CA PHE A 92 -4.76 1.05 -12.10
C PHE A 92 -5.33 0.62 -13.45
N GLY A 93 -4.92 -0.51 -14.00
CA GLY A 93 -5.49 -1.04 -15.25
C GLY A 93 -6.98 -1.36 -15.16
N GLU A 94 -7.48 -1.66 -13.97
CA GLU A 94 -8.91 -1.91 -13.70
C GLU A 94 -9.73 -0.63 -13.48
N HIS A 95 -9.10 0.49 -13.07
CA HIS A 95 -9.83 1.67 -12.58
C HIS A 95 -9.55 2.97 -13.33
N LEU A 96 -8.46 3.05 -14.11
CA LEU A 96 -8.12 4.19 -14.96
C LEU A 96 -8.24 3.76 -16.42
N HIS A 97 -9.31 4.20 -17.09
CA HIS A 97 -9.56 4.01 -18.52
C HIS A 97 -9.37 5.31 -19.29
#